data_AF-A0A959EV03-F1
#
_entry.id   AF-A0A959EV03-F1
#
_cell.length_a   1.000
_cell.length_b   1.000
_cell.length_c   1.000
_cell.angle_alpha   90.00
_cell.angle_beta   90.00
_cell.angle_gamma   90.00
#
_symmetry.space_group_name_H-M   'P 1'
#
loop_
_entity.id
_entity.type
_entity.pdbx_description
1 polymer ?
#
loop_
_entity_poly.entity_id
_entity_poly.type
_entity_poly.pdbx_seq_one_letter_code
_entity_poly.pdbx_strand_id
1 'polypeptide(L)' 'MTPIITVIVGIAVLLILIIRFKVNAFIGLLLVSIGIGLAQGLTFGELVPVIQKGVGSTLGYLALVLGLGAILGGILVDSG' A
#
# COMPACT_ATOMS: atom_id res chain seq x y z
N MET A 1 -7.35 4.91 -23.51
CA MET A 1 -8.11 6.13 -23.16
C MET A 1 -8.80 6.05 -21.78
N THR A 2 -8.81 4.90 -21.08
CA THR A 2 -9.51 4.71 -19.79
C THR A 2 -8.67 4.63 -18.49
N PRO A 3 -7.31 4.66 -18.46
CA PRO A 3 -6.57 4.33 -17.23
C PRO A 3 -6.80 5.35 -16.09
N ILE A 4 -7.01 6.63 -16.43
CA ILE A 4 -7.32 7.68 -15.46
C ILE A 4 -8.63 7.37 -14.71
N ILE A 5 -9.65 6.87 -15.42
CA ILE A 5 -10.97 6.61 -14.83
C ILE A 5 -10.86 5.45 -13.84
N THR A 6 -10.17 4.37 -14.21
CA THR A 6 -9.96 3.22 -13.33
C THR A 6 -9.17 3.61 -12.08
N VAL A 7 -8.19 4.51 -12.20
CA VAL A 7 -7.42 5.03 -11.05
C VAL A 7 -8.31 5.87 -10.14
N ILE A 8 -9.11 6.80 -10.68
CA ILE A 8 -10.03 7.63 -9.89
C ILE A 8 -11.03 6.75 -9.13
N VAL A 9 -11.64 5.78 -9.80
CA VAL A 9 -12.55 4.82 -9.17
C VAL A 9 -11.82 4.01 -8.10
N GLY A 10 -10.59 3.57 -8.37
CA GLY A 10 -9.74 2.87 -7.41
C GLY A 10 -9.50 3.66 -6.12
N ILE A 11 -9.11 4.93 -6.26
CA ILE A 11 -8.88 5.83 -5.14
C ILE A 11 -10.18 6.04 -4.35
N ALA A 12 -11.30 6.25 -5.02
CA ALA A 12 -12.60 6.42 -4.37
C ALA A 12 -12.98 5.17 -3.55
N VAL A 13 -12.84 3.97 -4.12
CA VAL A 13 -13.11 2.70 -3.42
C VAL A 13 -12.17 2.52 -2.23
N LEU A 14 -10.89 2.83 -2.38
CA LEU A 14 -9.90 2.74 -1.30
C LEU A 14 -10.27 3.66 -0.14
N LEU A 15 -10.59 4.93 -0.43
CA LEU A 15 -11.00 5.90 0.58
C LEU A 15 -12.29 5.46 1.28
N ILE A 16 -13.27 4.92 0.55
CA ILE A 16 -14.50 4.37 1.13
C ILE A 16 -14.19 3.20 2.07
N LEU A 17 -13.30 2.28 1.69
CA LEU A 17 -12.90 1.16 2.54
C LEU A 17 -12.26 1.64 3.86
N ILE A 18 -11.38 2.64 3.80
CA ILE A 18 -10.70 3.16 4.98
C ILE A 18 -11.66 3.97 5.85
N ILE A 19 -12.44 4.88 5.26
CA ILE A 19 -13.25 5.84 6.01
C ILE A 19 -14.55 5.19 6.51
N ARG A 20 -15.27 4.46 5.65
CA ARG A 20 -16.60 3.94 5.96
C ARG A 20 -16.57 2.56 6.61
N PHE A 21 -15.68 1.69 6.14
CA PHE A 21 -15.53 0.32 6.66
C PHE A 21 -14.42 0.19 7.71
N LYS A 22 -13.67 1.27 7.98
CA LYS A 22 -12.59 1.32 8.98
C LYS A 22 -11.54 0.22 8.77
N VAL A 23 -11.33 -0.17 7.51
CA VAL A 23 -10.32 -1.17 7.16
C VAL A 23 -8.94 -0.52 7.23
N ASN A 24 -7.94 -1.25 7.74
CA ASN A 24 -6.55 -0.77 7.74
C ASN A 24 -6.14 -0.41 6.30
N ALA A 25 -5.47 0.75 6.13
CA ALA A 25 -5.05 1.27 4.83
C ALA A 25 -4.27 0.25 4.00
N PHE A 26 -3.42 -0.55 4.63
CA PHE A 26 -2.64 -1.59 3.94
C PHE A 26 -3.54 -2.70 3.36
N ILE A 27 -4.52 -3.16 4.13
CA ILE A 27 -5.48 -4.18 3.70
C ILE A 27 -6.39 -3.60 2.61
N GLY A 28 -6.84 -2.35 2.76
CA GLY A 28 -7.63 -1.66 1.76
C GLY A 28 -6.87 -1.51 0.43
N LEU A 29 -5.60 -1.14 0.48
CA LEU A 29 -4.73 -1.05 -0.68
C LEU A 29 -4.59 -2.40 -1.40
N LEU A 30 -4.39 -3.50 -0.66
CA LEU A 30 -4.30 -4.85 -1.23
C LEU A 30 -5.59 -5.25 -1.95
N LEU A 31 -6.74 -5.09 -1.29
CA LEU A 31 -8.04 -5.44 -1.88
C LEU A 31 -8.33 -4.65 -3.15
N VAL A 32 -8.07 -3.34 -3.13
CA VAL A 32 -8.27 -2.47 -4.29
C VAL A 32 -7.27 -2.80 -5.40
N SER A 33 -6.01 -3.07 -5.07
CA SER A 33 -4.99 -3.43 -6.07
C SER A 33 -5.31 -4.75 -6.76
N ILE A 34 -5.84 -5.73 -6.02
CA ILE A 34 -6.32 -7.00 -6.60
C ILE A 34 -7.52 -6.73 -7.51
N GLY A 35 -8.52 -5.98 -7.04
CA GLY A 35 -9.72 -5.66 -7.82
C GLY A 35 -9.42 -4.92 -9.12
N ILE A 36 -8.55 -3.90 -9.05
CA ILE A 36 -8.13 -3.14 -10.24
C ILE A 36 -7.23 -3.99 -11.14
N GLY A 37 -6.31 -4.76 -10.58
CA GLY A 37 -5.41 -5.63 -11.34
C GLY A 37 -6.18 -6.65 -12.18
N LEU A 38 -7.20 -7.28 -11.60
CA LEU A 38 -8.10 -8.18 -12.31
C LEU A 38 -8.93 -7.43 -13.36
N ALA A 39 -9.44 -6.24 -13.05
CA ALA A 39 -10.20 -5.42 -14.00
C ALA A 39 -9.36 -4.91 -15.19
N GLN A 40 -8.05 -4.79 -15.01
CA GLN A 40 -7.08 -4.45 -16.07
C GLN A 40 -6.66 -5.67 -16.90
N GLY A 41 -7.13 -6.88 -16.55
CA GLY A 41 -6.81 -8.11 -17.27
C GLY A 41 -5.48 -8.76 -16.88
N LEU A 42 -4.89 -8.38 -15.73
CA LEU A 42 -3.69 -9.06 -15.23
C LEU A 42 -4.01 -10.51 -14.89
N THR A 43 -3.16 -11.44 -15.33
CA THR A 43 -3.26 -12.83 -14.91
C THR A 43 -2.87 -12.97 -13.44
N PHE A 44 -3.36 -14.01 -12.76
CA PHE A 44 -3.00 -14.26 -11.36
C PHE A 44 -1.48 -14.38 -11.14
N GLY A 45 -0.74 -14.88 -12.15
CA GLY A 45 0.72 -14.98 -12.10
C GLY A 45 1.43 -13.63 -12.15
N GLU A 46 0.85 -12.63 -12.81
CA GLU A 46 1.40 -11.27 -12.93
C GLU A 46 0.93 -10.34 -11.81
N LEU A 47 -0.22 -10.66 -11.21
CA LEU A 47 -0.85 -9.82 -10.20
C LEU A 47 -0.05 -9.78 -8.89
N VAL A 48 0.46 -10.93 -8.44
CA VAL A 48 1.31 -11.04 -7.24
C VAL A 48 2.60 -10.21 -7.34
N PRO A 49 3.43 -10.35 -8.40
CA PRO A 49 4.66 -9.56 -8.51
C PRO A 49 4.41 -8.06 -8.67
N VAL A 50 3.31 -7.65 -9.33
CA VAL A 50 2.93 -6.23 -9.42
C VAL A 50 2.59 -5.66 -8.04
N ILE A 51 1.79 -6.36 -7.24
CA ILE A 51 1.46 -5.95 -5.87
C ILE A 51 2.72 -5.91 -5.00
N GLN A 52 3.54 -6.97 -5.03
CA GLN A 52 4.78 -7.03 -4.27
C GLN A 52 5.73 -5.88 -4.62
N LYS A 53 5.83 -5.49 -5.89
CA LYS A 53 6.67 -4.37 -6.31
C LYS A 53 6.15 -3.03 -5.76
N GLY A 54 4.84 -2.78 -5.85
CA GLY A 54 4.24 -1.54 -5.33
C GLY A 54 4.36 -1.44 -3.81
N VAL A 55 3.95 -2.49 -3.11
CA VAL A 55 4.00 -2.57 -1.64
C VAL A 55 5.44 -2.59 -1.14
N GLY A 56 6.31 -3.38 -1.76
CA GLY A 56 7.71 -3.54 -1.39
C GLY A 56 8.54 -2.27 -1.58
N SER A 57 8.27 -1.47 -2.62
CA SER A 57 8.93 -0.16 -2.78
C SER A 57 8.55 0.81 -1.66
N THR A 58 7.29 0.81 -1.23
CA THR A 58 6.80 1.66 -0.13
C THR A 58 7.36 1.20 1.22
N LEU A 59 7.29 -0.11 1.49
CA LEU A 59 7.82 -0.72 2.72
C LEU A 59 9.34 -0.60 2.79
N GLY A 60 10.06 -0.70 1.67
CA GLY A 60 11.51 -0.56 1.65
C GLY A 60 11.95 0.85 2.07
N TYR A 61 11.27 1.88 1.56
CA TYR A 61 11.50 3.27 2.01
C TYR A 61 11.17 3.44 3.49
N LEU A 62 9.99 2.97 3.92
CA LEU A 62 9.57 3.08 5.31
C LEU A 62 10.47 2.28 6.26
N ALA A 63 10.97 1.12 5.86
CA ALA A 63 11.84 0.29 6.71
C ALA A 63 13.12 1.01 7.10
N LEU A 64 13.71 1.80 6.20
CA LEU A 64 14.92 2.57 6.49
C LEU A 64 14.62 3.72 7.45
N VAL A 65 13.56 4.49 7.19
CA VAL A 65 13.14 5.62 8.04
C VAL A 65 12.73 5.14 9.43
N LEU A 66 11.89 4.10 9.51
CA LEU A 66 11.44 3.52 10.77
C LEU A 66 12.58 2.83 11.52
N GLY A 67 13.47 2.14 10.81
CA GLY A 67 14.63 1.48 11.41
C GLY A 67 15.60 2.47 12.05
N LEU A 68 15.99 3.53 11.33
CA LEU A 68 16.82 4.60 11.89
C LEU A 68 16.11 5.32 13.04
N GLY A 69 14.81 5.62 12.89
CA GLY A 69 14.01 6.25 13.93
C GLY A 69 13.95 5.43 15.21
N ALA A 70 13.80 4.10 15.11
CA ALA A 70 13.81 3.19 16.26
C ALA A 70 15.18 3.14 16.96
N ILE A 71 16.27 3.10 16.19
CA ILE A 71 17.64 3.14 16.74
C ILE A 71 17.89 4.46 17.47
N LEU A 72 17.58 5.60 16.84
CA LEU A 72 17.73 6.91 17.45
C LEU A 72 16.86 7.04 18.71
N GLY A 73 15.61 6.59 18.65
CA GLY A 73 14.71 6.58 19.80
C GLY A 73 15.26 5.77 20.98
N GLY A 74 15.88 4.61 20.71
CA GLY A 74 16.57 3.80 21.74
C GLY A 74 17.72 4.55 22.40
N ILE A 75 18.58 5.20 21.61
CA ILE A 75 19.72 5.98 22.13
C ILE A 75 19.24 7.15 23.00
N LEU A 76 18.15 7.82 22.60
CA LEU A 76 17.54 8.90 23.39
C LEU A 76 16.98 8.39 24.73
N VAL A 77 16.35 7.21 24.74
CA VAL A 77 15.83 6.58 25.97
C VAL A 77 16.96 6.20 26.92
N ASP A 78 18.07 5.67 26.41
CA ASP A 78 19.21 5.25 27.24
C ASP A 78 20.07 6.42 27.76
N SER A 79 19.97 7.60 27.13
CA SER A 79 20.76 8.79 27.49
C SER A 79 20.06 9.74 28.48
N GLY A 80 18.80 9.45 28.86
CA GLY A 80 18.01 10.20 29.83
C GLY A 80 17.80 9.43 31.12
#